data_AF-A0A7R7GLY4-F1
#
_entry.id   AF-A0A7R7GLY4-F1
#
_cell.length_a   1.000
_cell.length_b   1.000
_cell.length_c   1.000
_cell.angle_alpha   90.00
_cell.angle_beta   90.00
_cell.angle_gamma   90.00
#
_symmetry.space_group_name_H-M   'P 1'
#
loop_
_entity.id
_entity.type
_entity.pdbx_description
1 polymer ?
#
loop_
_entity_poly.entity_id
_entity_poly.type
_entity_poly.pdbx_seq_one_letter_code
_entity_poly.pdbx_strand_id
1 'polypeptide(L)'
;MTVTQCDSVTSQVTFDRGTGLSVCMESVMDKQQAEAWHKKTQEIRARYPRLFPRPVGFSCPPAWAEIIEDALRQLEKAAERMGLPDDLYPHITDIKEKYGTLRIYHDDYSPAGDDSFDRIVEEAEARSERTCIVCGEPGNISEGGLWCYCDAHRPAVENDFVL
;
A
#
# COMPACT_ATOMS: atom_id res chain seq x y z
N MET A 1 -9.12 58.95 -4.82
CA MET A 1 -9.40 58.68 -6.23
C MET A 1 -8.94 57.26 -6.52
N THR A 2 -9.90 56.47 -6.99
CA THR A 2 -9.81 55.09 -7.48
C THR A 2 -8.85 54.93 -8.66
N VAL A 3 -8.38 53.69 -8.86
CA VAL A 3 -8.17 52.92 -10.12
C VAL A 3 -7.05 51.89 -9.83
N THR A 4 -7.33 50.61 -9.57
CA THR A 4 -7.75 49.50 -10.46
C THR A 4 -6.57 48.85 -11.21
N GLN A 5 -6.21 47.64 -10.73
CA GLN A 5 -6.01 46.36 -11.47
C GLN A 5 -4.98 46.27 -12.61
N CYS A 6 -4.18 45.18 -12.63
CA CYS A 6 -4.42 44.00 -13.49
C CYS A 6 -3.13 43.26 -13.86
N ASP A 7 -3.13 41.98 -13.50
CA ASP A 7 -2.54 40.78 -14.11
C ASP A 7 -1.76 40.92 -15.42
N SER A 8 -0.61 40.23 -15.49
CA SER A 8 -0.31 39.21 -16.52
C SER A 8 1.17 38.81 -16.46
N VAL A 9 1.46 37.60 -15.96
CA VAL A 9 2.71 36.91 -16.35
C VAL A 9 2.29 35.70 -17.16
N THR A 10 2.49 35.88 -18.46
CA THR A 10 2.18 34.99 -19.56
C THR A 10 2.96 33.69 -19.45
N SER A 11 2.19 32.61 -19.59
CA SER A 11 2.57 31.25 -19.95
C SER A 11 3.78 31.17 -20.87
N GLN A 12 4.79 30.38 -20.47
CA GLN A 12 5.61 29.66 -21.43
C GLN A 12 5.51 28.17 -21.12
N VAL A 13 4.68 27.52 -21.91
CA VAL A 13 4.56 26.07 -22.05
C VAL A 13 5.83 25.60 -22.75
N THR A 14 6.70 24.87 -22.04
CA THR A 14 7.70 24.02 -22.68
C THR A 14 7.15 22.60 -22.75
N PHE A 15 6.83 22.20 -23.97
CA PHE A 15 6.41 20.86 -24.34
C PHE A 15 7.67 19.99 -24.41
N ASP A 16 7.92 19.17 -23.39
CA ASP A 16 8.98 18.16 -23.47
C ASP A 16 8.36 16.80 -23.75
N ARG A 17 8.79 16.21 -24.87
CA ARG A 17 8.37 14.88 -25.32
C ARG A 17 9.34 13.86 -24.74
N GLY A 18 8.80 12.90 -24.00
CA GLY A 18 9.47 11.61 -23.84
C GLY A 18 10.09 11.42 -22.47
N THR A 19 9.28 10.94 -21.55
CA THR A 19 9.54 9.79 -20.69
C THR A 19 8.18 9.43 -20.13
N GLY A 20 7.81 8.14 -20.12
CA GLY A 20 6.59 7.71 -19.45
C GLY A 20 6.76 7.99 -17.96
N LEU A 21 6.39 9.20 -17.54
CA LEU A 21 6.49 9.59 -16.14
C LEU A 21 5.48 8.76 -15.36
N SER A 22 6.04 7.88 -14.55
CA SER A 22 5.51 7.46 -13.26
C SER A 22 4.98 8.68 -12.49
N VAL A 23 3.74 9.07 -12.76
CA VAL A 23 3.01 10.05 -11.94
C VAL A 23 1.90 9.30 -11.22
N CYS A 24 2.28 8.50 -10.22
CA CYS A 24 1.35 7.96 -9.23
C CYS A 24 2.03 8.16 -7.86
N MET A 25 1.28 8.67 -6.88
CA MET A 25 1.64 8.84 -5.47
C MET A 25 2.43 10.09 -5.00
N GLU A 26 3.34 10.69 -5.77
CA GLU A 26 4.15 11.84 -5.26
C GLU A 26 3.37 13.16 -5.08
N SER A 27 2.17 13.29 -5.68
CA SER A 27 1.42 14.56 -5.70
C SER A 27 0.36 14.72 -4.60
N VAL A 28 0.09 13.68 -3.80
CA VAL A 28 -0.99 13.69 -2.78
C VAL A 28 -0.47 13.52 -1.34
N MET A 29 0.75 13.02 -1.16
CA MET A 29 1.38 12.91 0.17
C MET A 29 2.29 14.12 0.42
N ASP A 30 2.21 14.68 1.64
CA ASP A 30 3.24 15.63 2.08
C ASP A 30 4.61 14.93 1.96
N LYS A 31 5.62 15.65 1.44
CA LYS A 31 6.95 15.08 1.15
C LYS A 31 7.54 14.38 2.39
N GLN A 32 7.27 14.90 3.58
CA GLN A 32 7.70 14.31 4.84
C GLN A 32 7.00 12.97 5.12
N GLN A 33 5.72 12.84 4.79
CA GLN A 33 4.96 11.60 4.94
C GLN A 33 5.43 10.53 3.95
N ALA A 34 5.75 10.91 2.71
CA ALA A 34 6.30 9.99 1.71
C ALA A 34 7.69 9.45 2.13
N GLU A 35 8.57 10.32 2.63
CA GLU A 35 9.88 9.93 3.17
C GLU A 35 9.73 9.03 4.41
N ALA A 36 8.80 9.35 5.31
CA ALA A 36 8.51 8.53 6.48
C ALA A 36 8.00 7.14 6.09
N TRP A 37 7.13 7.06 5.08
CA TRP A 37 6.65 5.78 4.55
C TRP A 37 7.76 4.97 3.90
N HIS A 38 8.61 5.61 3.09
CA HIS A 38 9.79 4.97 2.51
C HIS A 38 10.70 4.37 3.59
N LYS A 39 10.96 5.11 4.67
CA LYS A 39 11.73 4.61 5.81
C LYS A 39 11.04 3.44 6.50
N LYS A 40 9.73 3.54 6.79
CA LYS A 40 8.95 2.46 7.43
C LYS A 40 8.98 1.17 6.61
N THR A 41 8.86 1.24 5.28
CA THR A 41 8.93 0.05 4.41
C THR A 41 10.34 -0.58 4.38
N GLN A 42 11.40 0.22 4.54
CA GLN A 42 12.75 -0.32 4.78
C GLN A 42 12.84 -1.05 6.12
N GLU A 43 12.27 -0.50 7.19
CA GLU A 43 12.25 -1.13 8.52
C GLU A 43 11.46 -2.45 8.53
N ILE A 44 10.32 -2.51 7.84
CA ILE A 44 9.53 -3.74 7.69
C ILE A 44 10.36 -4.82 7.01
N ARG A 45 11.02 -4.51 5.89
CA ARG A 45 11.87 -5.47 5.17
C ARG A 45 13.03 -5.96 6.03
N ALA A 46 13.68 -5.04 6.76
CA ALA A 46 14.79 -5.38 7.66
C ALA A 46 14.35 -6.28 8.84
N ARG A 47 13.08 -6.20 9.26
CA ARG A 47 12.51 -7.02 10.32
C ARG A 47 12.22 -8.46 9.90
N TYR A 48 11.91 -8.68 8.62
CA TYR A 48 11.54 -9.99 8.08
C TYR A 48 12.47 -10.44 6.93
N PRO A 49 13.79 -10.54 7.16
CA PRO A 49 14.76 -10.75 6.09
C PRO A 49 14.56 -12.06 5.30
N ARG A 50 14.01 -13.11 5.93
CA ARG A 50 13.69 -14.39 5.26
C ARG A 50 12.54 -14.27 4.26
N LEU A 51 11.58 -13.39 4.53
CA LEU A 51 10.45 -13.12 3.63
C LEU A 51 10.84 -12.17 2.49
N PHE A 52 11.91 -11.38 2.64
CA PHE A 52 12.38 -10.43 1.63
C PHE A 52 13.81 -10.71 1.17
N PRO A 53 14.09 -11.85 0.50
CA PRO A 53 15.41 -12.13 -0.06
C PRO A 53 15.79 -11.19 -1.21
N ARG A 54 14.81 -10.46 -1.76
CA ARG A 54 14.99 -9.43 -2.79
C ARG A 54 14.25 -8.14 -2.38
N PRO A 55 14.70 -6.95 -2.83
CA PRO A 55 13.96 -5.72 -2.60
C PRO A 55 12.59 -5.75 -3.29
N VAL A 56 11.52 -5.52 -2.53
CA VAL A 56 10.14 -5.39 -3.00
C VAL A 56 9.62 -3.98 -2.71
N GLY A 57 8.82 -3.44 -3.63
CA GLY A 57 8.15 -2.15 -3.48
C GLY A 57 6.86 -2.27 -2.68
N PHE A 58 6.48 -1.19 -1.99
CA PHE A 58 5.21 -1.09 -1.29
C PHE A 58 4.40 0.01 -1.97
N SER A 59 3.41 -0.39 -2.77
CA SER A 59 2.51 0.52 -3.48
C SER A 59 1.13 0.51 -2.82
N CYS A 60 1.12 0.81 -1.52
CA CYS A 60 -0.07 0.77 -0.69
C CYS A 60 -0.07 1.91 0.35
N PRO A 61 -1.25 2.25 0.89
CA PRO A 61 -1.41 3.27 1.92
C PRO A 61 -0.59 2.98 3.20
N PRO A 62 0.07 4.00 3.78
CA PRO A 62 0.79 3.84 5.06
C PRO A 62 -0.10 3.37 6.22
N ALA A 63 -1.39 3.69 6.17
CA ALA A 63 -2.38 3.30 7.18
C ALA A 63 -2.52 1.78 7.34
N TRP A 64 -2.13 0.99 6.34
CA TRP A 64 -2.20 -0.48 6.39
C TRP A 64 -0.92 -1.13 6.93
N ALA A 65 0.06 -0.35 7.38
CA ALA A 65 1.34 -0.88 7.89
C ALA A 65 1.17 -1.96 8.96
N GLU A 66 0.23 -1.79 9.89
CA GLU A 66 -0.03 -2.77 10.95
C GLU A 66 -0.61 -4.08 10.39
N ILE A 67 -1.52 -3.99 9.41
CA ILE A 67 -2.08 -5.17 8.72
C ILE A 67 -0.96 -5.96 8.05
N ILE A 68 -0.06 -5.24 7.36
CA ILE A 68 1.08 -5.84 6.66
C ILE A 68 2.04 -6.48 7.67
N GLU A 69 2.43 -5.77 8.73
CA GLU A 69 3.34 -6.31 9.75
C GLU A 69 2.75 -7.54 10.46
N ASP A 70 1.44 -7.56 10.70
CA ASP A 70 0.75 -8.71 11.26
C ASP A 70 0.72 -9.91 10.30
N ALA A 71 0.45 -9.68 9.01
CA ALA A 71 0.46 -10.73 7.99
C ALA A 71 1.86 -11.34 7.85
N LEU A 72 2.90 -10.50 7.72
CA LEU A 72 4.29 -10.95 7.59
C LEU A 72 4.73 -11.77 8.81
N ARG A 73 4.39 -11.33 10.02
CA ARG A 73 4.66 -12.08 11.25
C ARG A 73 3.99 -13.46 11.24
N GLN A 74 2.77 -13.56 10.72
CA GLN A 74 2.04 -14.82 10.64
C GLN A 74 2.62 -15.75 9.58
N LEU A 75 3.01 -15.22 8.42
CA LEU A 75 3.69 -15.97 7.36
C LEU A 75 5.01 -16.57 7.86
N GLU A 76 5.85 -15.77 8.50
CA GLU A 76 7.13 -16.24 9.07
C GLU A 76 6.90 -17.36 10.09
N LYS A 77 5.96 -17.16 11.02
CA LYS A 77 5.59 -18.20 12.01
C LYS A 77 4.99 -19.45 11.39
N ALA A 78 4.25 -19.33 10.28
CA ALA A 78 3.71 -20.48 9.58
C ALA A 78 4.84 -21.30 8.92
N ALA A 79 5.77 -20.64 8.24
CA ALA A 79 6.95 -21.30 7.66
C ALA A 79 7.82 -21.98 8.73
N GLU A 80 8.04 -21.32 9.87
CA GLU A 80 8.75 -21.90 11.02
C GLU A 80 8.06 -23.14 11.58
N ARG A 81 6.73 -23.11 11.74
CA ARG A 81 5.94 -24.27 12.23
C ARG A 81 6.00 -25.46 11.28
N MET A 82 6.06 -25.19 9.98
CA MET A 82 6.23 -26.21 8.94
C MET A 82 7.67 -26.74 8.86
N GLY A 83 8.64 -26.08 9.51
CA GLY A 83 10.05 -26.46 9.46
C GLY A 83 10.67 -26.23 8.09
N LEU A 84 10.17 -25.26 7.32
CA LEU A 84 10.70 -24.96 5.98
C LEU A 84 12.13 -24.40 6.11
N PRO A 85 13.04 -24.76 5.20
CA PRO A 85 14.31 -24.06 5.07
C PRO A 85 14.09 -22.66 4.49
N ASP A 86 15.00 -21.72 4.78
CA ASP A 86 14.86 -20.29 4.41
C ASP A 86 14.62 -20.04 2.91
N ASP A 87 15.12 -20.91 2.03
CA ASP A 87 14.92 -20.84 0.57
C ASP A 87 13.54 -21.29 0.10
N LEU A 88 12.74 -21.88 1.00
CA LEU A 88 11.34 -22.28 0.78
C LEU A 88 10.36 -21.49 1.66
N TYR A 89 10.78 -20.37 2.25
CA TYR A 89 9.84 -19.44 2.88
C TYR A 89 8.93 -18.81 1.83
N PRO A 90 7.73 -18.31 2.20
CA PRO A 90 6.88 -17.56 1.30
C PRO A 90 7.50 -16.20 1.00
N HIS A 91 8.45 -16.18 0.05
CA HIS A 91 9.18 -14.97 -0.33
C HIS A 91 8.20 -13.99 -0.95
N ILE A 92 8.12 -12.79 -0.37
CA ILE A 92 7.23 -11.75 -0.86
C ILE A 92 7.74 -11.26 -2.21
N THR A 93 6.82 -11.13 -3.16
CA THR A 93 7.12 -10.65 -4.52
C THR A 93 6.54 -9.27 -4.80
N ASP A 94 5.42 -8.91 -4.16
CA ASP A 94 4.80 -7.60 -4.29
C ASP A 94 3.86 -7.30 -3.10
N ILE A 95 3.78 -6.03 -2.68
CA ILE A 95 2.80 -5.54 -1.71
C ILE A 95 2.16 -4.27 -2.26
N LYS A 96 0.87 -4.34 -2.56
CA LYS A 96 0.17 -3.24 -3.22
C LYS A 96 -1.28 -3.16 -2.83
N GLU A 97 -1.86 -1.99 -3.00
CA GLU A 97 -3.29 -1.87 -3.08
C GLU A 97 -3.78 -2.33 -4.47
N LYS A 98 -4.94 -2.97 -4.48
CA LYS A 98 -5.68 -3.27 -5.71
C LYS A 98 -7.17 -3.34 -5.39
N TYR A 99 -7.97 -2.58 -6.13
CA TYR A 99 -9.43 -2.58 -6.01
C TYR A 99 -9.94 -2.33 -4.58
N GLY A 100 -9.34 -1.37 -3.88
CA GLY A 100 -9.77 -0.97 -2.54
C GLY A 100 -9.14 -1.78 -1.41
N THR A 101 -8.35 -2.80 -1.73
CA THR A 101 -7.89 -3.80 -0.76
C THR A 101 -6.39 -4.06 -0.89
N LEU A 102 -5.80 -4.59 0.18
CA LEU A 102 -4.40 -4.98 0.27
C LEU A 102 -4.16 -6.31 -0.45
N ARG A 103 -3.15 -6.36 -1.31
CA ARG A 103 -2.62 -7.59 -1.91
C ARG A 103 -1.18 -7.80 -1.49
N ILE A 104 -0.91 -8.98 -0.93
CA ILE A 104 0.42 -9.47 -0.62
C ILE A 104 0.66 -10.69 -1.51
N TYR A 105 1.58 -10.56 -2.46
CA TYR A 105 1.97 -11.66 -3.32
C TYR A 105 3.23 -12.32 -2.75
N HIS A 106 3.26 -13.65 -2.79
CA HIS A 106 4.40 -14.45 -2.37
C HIS A 106 4.62 -15.63 -3.33
N ASP A 107 5.83 -16.17 -3.31
CA ASP A 107 6.10 -17.48 -3.89
C ASP A 107 5.42 -18.55 -3.02
N ASP A 108 4.84 -19.57 -3.65
CA ASP A 108 4.19 -20.67 -2.93
C ASP A 108 5.08 -21.92 -2.89
N TYR A 109 5.57 -22.22 -1.69
CA TYR A 109 6.35 -23.41 -1.37
C TYR A 109 5.68 -24.23 -0.25
N SER A 110 4.39 -24.01 -0.03
CA SER A 110 3.61 -24.75 0.96
C SER A 110 3.61 -26.26 0.64
N PRO A 111 3.61 -27.13 1.66
CA PRO A 111 3.36 -28.55 1.44
C PRO A 111 2.03 -28.77 0.70
N ALA A 112 1.97 -29.75 -0.19
CA ALA A 112 0.76 -30.02 -0.97
C ALA A 112 -0.47 -30.20 -0.06
N GLY A 113 -1.49 -29.36 -0.27
CA GLY A 113 -2.73 -29.36 0.51
C GLY A 113 -2.71 -28.49 1.77
N ASP A 114 -1.65 -27.72 2.00
CA ASP A 114 -1.59 -26.68 3.03
C ASP A 114 -1.85 -25.30 2.40
N ASP A 115 -2.92 -24.63 2.82
CA ASP A 115 -3.33 -23.31 2.34
C ASP A 115 -3.02 -22.20 3.37
N SER A 116 -2.14 -22.47 4.34
CA SER A 116 -1.93 -21.55 5.47
C SER A 116 -1.43 -20.17 5.03
N PHE A 117 -0.55 -20.09 4.03
CA PHE A 117 -0.03 -18.80 3.55
C PHE A 117 -1.13 -17.99 2.84
N ASP A 118 -1.88 -18.64 1.95
CA ASP A 118 -3.01 -18.03 1.24
C ASP A 118 -4.05 -17.50 2.23
N ARG A 119 -4.42 -18.30 3.23
CA ARG A 119 -5.36 -17.86 4.27
C ARG A 119 -4.88 -16.62 5.03
N ILE A 120 -3.58 -16.53 5.33
CA ILE A 120 -3.01 -15.38 6.04
C ILE A 120 -3.12 -14.10 5.18
N VAL A 121 -2.83 -14.19 3.88
CA VAL A 121 -2.93 -13.03 2.99
C VAL A 121 -4.39 -12.66 2.69
N GLU A 122 -5.30 -13.64 2.61
CA GLU A 122 -6.74 -13.42 2.51
C GLU A 122 -7.32 -12.72 3.75
N GLU A 123 -6.87 -13.12 4.95
CA GLU A 123 -7.27 -12.45 6.20
C GLU A 123 -6.77 -11.00 6.25
N ALA A 124 -5.57 -10.74 5.72
CA ALA A 124 -5.02 -9.40 5.60
C ALA A 124 -5.82 -8.54 4.58
N GLU A 125 -6.18 -9.12 3.43
CA GLU A 125 -7.05 -8.48 2.43
C GLU A 125 -8.41 -8.13 3.05
N ALA A 126 -9.08 -9.09 3.68
CA ALA A 126 -10.38 -8.90 4.34
C ALA A 126 -10.32 -7.91 5.51
N ARG A 127 -9.17 -7.74 6.17
CA ARG A 127 -8.98 -6.71 7.19
C ARG A 127 -8.84 -5.33 6.55
N SER A 128 -8.09 -5.22 5.45
CA SER A 128 -7.92 -3.94 4.74
C SER A 128 -9.25 -3.38 4.19
N GLU A 129 -10.15 -4.25 3.72
CA GLU A 129 -11.48 -3.88 3.22
C GLU A 129 -12.34 -3.14 4.26
N ARG A 130 -12.07 -3.35 5.56
CA ARG A 130 -12.79 -2.76 6.69
C ARG A 130 -11.96 -1.74 7.46
N THR A 131 -10.83 -1.34 6.90
CA THR A 131 -9.87 -0.43 7.53
C THR A 131 -9.74 0.85 6.72
N CYS A 132 -9.94 1.99 7.37
CA CYS A 132 -9.84 3.30 6.74
C CYS A 132 -8.48 3.48 6.05
N ILE A 133 -8.52 3.78 4.76
CA ILE A 133 -7.33 3.95 3.92
C ILE A 133 -6.43 5.12 4.35
N VAL A 134 -6.99 6.10 5.06
CA VAL A 134 -6.28 7.31 5.49
C VAL A 134 -5.61 7.12 6.85
N CYS A 135 -6.31 6.53 7.83
CA CYS A 135 -5.83 6.50 9.22
C CYS A 135 -5.73 5.12 9.87
N GLY A 136 -6.20 4.05 9.23
CA GLY A 136 -6.10 2.69 9.78
C GLY A 136 -7.17 2.31 10.81
N GLU A 137 -8.08 3.23 11.13
CA GLU A 137 -9.22 2.96 12.01
C GLU A 137 -10.33 2.19 11.28
N PRO A 138 -11.22 1.46 12.00
CA PRO A 138 -12.37 0.80 11.38
C PRO A 138 -13.22 1.75 10.53
N GLY A 139 -13.65 1.28 9.37
CA GLY A 139 -14.45 2.04 8.42
C GLY A 139 -15.40 1.17 7.60
N ASN A 140 -16.06 1.78 6.62
CA ASN A 140 -16.93 1.09 5.67
C ASN A 140 -16.78 1.65 4.26
N ILE A 141 -16.94 0.78 3.27
CA ILE A 141 -17.01 1.14 1.84
C ILE A 141 -18.39 1.74 1.54
N SER A 142 -18.44 2.82 0.75
CA SER A 142 -19.70 3.44 0.34
C SER A 142 -20.41 2.61 -0.76
N GLU A 143 -21.69 2.86 -0.99
CA GLU A 143 -22.38 2.22 -2.12
C GLU A 143 -21.73 2.66 -3.44
N GLY A 144 -21.21 1.70 -4.21
CA GLY A 144 -20.45 1.96 -5.44
C GLY A 144 -19.04 2.50 -5.21
N GLY A 145 -18.60 2.64 -3.95
CA GLY A 145 -17.24 2.99 -3.59
C GLY A 145 -16.28 1.80 -3.67
N LEU A 146 -15.00 2.11 -3.71
CA LEU A 146 -13.93 1.12 -3.76
C LEU A 146 -13.17 1.06 -2.43
N TRP A 147 -12.95 2.23 -1.81
CA TRP A 147 -12.10 2.33 -0.62
C TRP A 147 -12.89 2.41 0.67
N CYS A 148 -12.28 1.88 1.73
CA CYS A 148 -12.82 1.95 3.05
C CYS A 148 -12.44 3.28 3.72
N TYR A 149 -13.44 4.00 4.24
CA TYR A 149 -13.24 5.23 5.01
C TYR A 149 -13.97 5.17 6.35
N CYS A 150 -13.34 5.73 7.39
CA CYS A 150 -14.05 6.09 8.62
C CYS A 150 -14.82 7.41 8.40
N ASP A 151 -15.75 7.73 9.30
CA ASP A 151 -16.61 8.91 9.16
C ASP A 151 -15.83 10.22 9.06
N ALA A 152 -14.68 10.32 9.76
CA ALA A 152 -13.84 11.51 9.76
C ALA A 152 -13.09 11.73 8.43
N HIS A 153 -12.79 10.68 7.68
CA HIS A 153 -12.01 10.74 6.45
C HIS A 153 -12.83 10.48 5.19
N ARG A 154 -14.15 10.31 5.33
CA ARG A 154 -15.04 10.05 4.19
C ARG A 154 -15.02 11.23 3.23
N PRO A 155 -14.59 11.03 1.97
CA PRO A 155 -14.64 12.10 0.99
C PRO A 155 -16.08 12.36 0.55
N ALA A 156 -16.36 13.57 0.06
CA ALA A 156 -17.65 13.90 -0.55
C ALA A 156 -17.87 13.13 -1.87
N VAL A 157 -16.79 12.82 -2.59
CA VAL A 157 -16.78 12.04 -3.83
C VAL A 157 -15.50 11.20 -3.82
N GLU A 158 -15.63 9.88 -4.00
CA GLU A 158 -14.48 9.00 -4.19
C GLU A 158 -13.86 9.25 -5.57
N ASN A 159 -12.53 9.32 -5.62
CA ASN A 159 -11.79 9.57 -6.85
C ASN A 159 -10.83 8.41 -7.09
N ASP A 160 -10.85 7.85 -8.29
CA ASP A 160 -10.09 6.65 -8.63
C ASP A 160 -8.56 6.87 -8.64
N PHE A 161 -8.10 8.12 -8.46
CA PHE A 161 -6.69 8.52 -8.45
C PHE A 161 -6.08 8.68 -7.04
N VAL A 162 -6.69 8.12 -6.00
CA VAL A 162 -6.23 8.31 -4.61
C VAL A 162 -4.92 7.56 -4.28
N LEU A 163 -4.33 6.81 -5.23
CA LEU A 163 -3.05 6.10 -5.05
C LEU A 163 -2.09 6.32 -6.22
#